data_AF-A0A543AG21-F1
#
_entry.id   AF-A0A543AG21-F1
#
_cell.length_a   1.000
_cell.length_b   1.000
_cell.length_c   1.000
_cell.angle_alpha   90.00
_cell.angle_beta   90.00
_cell.angle_gamma   90.00
#
_symmetry.space_group_name_H-M   'P 1'
#
loop_
_entity.id
_entity.type
_entity.pdbx_description
1 polymer ?
#
loop_
_entity_poly.entity_id
_entity_poly.type
_entity_poly.pdbx_seq_one_letter_code
_entity_poly.pdbx_strand_id
1 'polypeptide(L)'
;MAKKPSESSEALARLRKSQLSDDPGMAAEHFGSSTTSSSDGAGNNTTAAKQAAARSTTGEKLTMRDRLNAWLDSFRGPTQEDIERAIAETPDRLQARWEKLQDDRRKAREEEARLQQLALDIQEAKEALETQREREAARMARLEREQAALARRRQQERETEALLTAARELESDDIPAVENRPMLQREGEYLSDEELLQRARQNLPEWQRLERIVTKARAIEAQTPPSPPDETLAEDADDEEVILPFPEPVTDDPEPEHLDGFRRVTLSISWVLFVVVGLFALGWLGPWPSILDAHGGLYQGSTSLMSMAAWHVVAWPLLWGVMLVYTLYQWTPSQYSAMRNRATAWYVANAMLLASGTILLTHFQDYGLEIITSCSAVALLYRAVNNLNVYTERTSKERFLVDVPIGAFTGWMLIFSATTVFTAMAAWNLSDLLFIPEIVWAIIATLILLVLLSQLSLTGRGRQSVVLGFTFGMSAVVGSRLFGENTSFLLVGIALLGLFVILAATENRRYQISVAEKRAMEHLAYIDSDENYNAQ
;
A
#
# COMPACT_ATOMS: atom_id res chain seq x y z
N MET A 1 43.34 -2.36 -36.61
CA MET A 1 43.18 -2.08 -35.17
C MET A 1 42.29 -3.16 -34.57
N ALA A 2 42.88 -4.16 -33.93
CA ALA A 2 42.17 -5.31 -33.37
C ALA A 2 41.69 -4.99 -31.95
N LYS A 3 40.40 -5.25 -31.68
CA LYS A 3 39.69 -4.91 -30.44
C LYS A 3 39.97 -5.99 -29.39
N LYS A 4 40.48 -5.61 -28.21
CA LYS A 4 40.68 -6.51 -27.06
C LYS A 4 39.32 -7.09 -26.58
N PRO A 5 39.24 -8.38 -26.25
CA PRO A 5 38.05 -8.96 -25.62
C PRO A 5 37.93 -8.53 -24.15
N SER A 6 36.70 -8.39 -23.67
CA SER A 6 36.37 -7.95 -22.30
C SER A 6 36.69 -9.02 -21.26
N GLU A 7 37.14 -8.57 -20.09
CA GLU A 7 37.53 -9.39 -18.91
C GLU A 7 36.43 -10.36 -18.44
N SER A 8 35.17 -10.08 -18.76
CA SER A 8 34.03 -10.96 -18.51
C SER A 8 34.08 -12.29 -19.29
N SER A 9 34.67 -12.29 -20.48
CA SER A 9 34.80 -13.51 -21.30
C SER A 9 35.93 -14.43 -20.79
N GLU A 10 36.99 -13.87 -20.21
CA GLU A 10 38.07 -14.64 -19.60
C GLU A 10 37.64 -15.28 -18.28
N ALA A 11 36.78 -14.61 -17.49
CA ALA A 11 36.22 -15.18 -16.27
C ALA A 11 35.31 -16.39 -16.55
N LEU A 12 34.47 -16.32 -17.59
CA LEU A 12 33.62 -17.43 -18.04
C LEU A 12 34.41 -18.59 -18.64
N ALA A 13 35.52 -18.31 -19.32
CA ALA A 13 36.42 -19.33 -19.85
C ALA A 13 37.16 -20.10 -18.73
N ARG A 14 37.48 -19.44 -17.61
CA ARG A 14 38.12 -20.09 -16.44
C ARG A 14 37.14 -21.01 -15.69
N LEU A 15 35.88 -20.61 -15.55
CA LEU A 15 34.84 -21.45 -14.92
C LEU A 15 34.56 -22.73 -15.73
N ARG A 16 34.46 -22.61 -17.07
CA ARG A 16 34.23 -23.76 -17.95
C ARG A 16 35.40 -24.75 -17.98
N LYS A 17 36.62 -24.28 -17.70
CA LYS A 17 37.83 -25.13 -17.63
C LYS A 17 37.95 -25.90 -16.31
N SER A 18 37.28 -25.44 -15.25
CA SER A 18 37.24 -26.13 -13.94
C SER A 18 36.22 -27.27 -13.87
N GLN A 19 35.20 -27.26 -14.75
CA GLN A 19 34.16 -28.30 -14.79
C GLN A 19 34.46 -29.47 -15.74
N LEU A 20 35.59 -29.42 -16.46
CA LEU A 20 35.90 -30.37 -17.54
C LEU A 20 37.11 -31.28 -17.24
N SER A 21 37.59 -31.32 -15.99
CA SER A 21 38.76 -32.13 -15.62
C SER A 21 38.47 -33.48 -14.99
N ASP A 22 37.21 -33.85 -14.74
CA ASP A 22 36.90 -35.16 -14.15
C ASP A 22 36.07 -36.01 -15.12
N ASP A 23 36.77 -36.76 -15.94
CA ASP A 23 36.33 -37.97 -16.63
C ASP A 23 37.60 -38.83 -16.87
N PRO A 24 37.57 -40.13 -17.20
CA PRO A 24 36.57 -41.19 -17.01
C PRO A 24 37.22 -42.50 -16.49
N GLY A 25 36.43 -43.57 -16.32
CA GLY A 25 37.01 -44.91 -16.46
C GLY A 25 36.10 -46.12 -16.24
N MET A 26 35.25 -46.44 -17.24
CA MET A 26 35.02 -47.79 -17.81
C MET A 26 34.38 -48.87 -16.90
N ALA A 27 33.48 -49.75 -17.34
CA ALA A 27 32.79 -50.02 -18.59
C ALA A 27 31.74 -51.13 -18.34
N ALA A 28 30.70 -51.13 -19.18
CA ALA A 28 29.98 -52.26 -19.80
C ALA A 28 29.53 -53.47 -18.94
N GLU A 29 28.22 -53.66 -18.74
CA GLU A 29 27.28 -54.46 -19.56
C GLU A 29 27.13 -55.91 -19.07
N HIS A 30 25.93 -56.28 -18.59
CA HIS A 30 25.08 -57.34 -19.18
C HIS A 30 23.81 -57.61 -18.35
N PHE A 31 22.67 -57.60 -19.05
CA PHE A 31 21.52 -58.52 -19.01
C PHE A 31 21.08 -59.21 -17.69
N GLY A 32 19.76 -59.18 -17.44
CA GLY A 32 19.09 -60.30 -16.77
C GLY A 32 17.80 -59.95 -16.02
N SER A 33 16.69 -60.49 -16.49
CA SER A 33 15.36 -60.44 -15.85
C SER A 33 15.23 -61.44 -14.69
N SER A 34 14.10 -61.33 -13.99
CA SER A 34 13.33 -62.40 -13.30
C SER A 34 13.49 -62.61 -11.77
N THR A 35 12.36 -62.34 -11.09
CA THR A 35 11.64 -63.15 -10.08
C THR A 35 12.35 -63.86 -8.91
N THR A 36 11.74 -63.61 -7.74
CA THR A 36 11.40 -64.53 -6.63
C THR A 36 12.49 -65.11 -5.70
N SER A 37 12.21 -64.87 -4.41
CA SER A 37 12.26 -65.79 -3.27
C SER A 37 13.53 -65.89 -2.39
N SER A 38 13.22 -65.79 -1.09
CA SER A 38 13.79 -66.46 0.09
C SER A 38 15.16 -66.05 0.65
N SER A 39 15.09 -65.65 1.95
CA SER A 39 15.96 -65.99 3.10
C SER A 39 17.45 -65.59 3.02
N ASP A 40 18.09 -64.93 3.99
CA ASP A 40 18.06 -65.11 5.44
C ASP A 40 18.81 -63.96 6.15
N GLY A 41 18.54 -63.79 7.46
CA GLY A 41 19.53 -63.30 8.45
C GLY A 41 19.60 -61.79 8.65
N ALA A 42 18.91 -61.24 9.66
CA ALA A 42 19.45 -60.95 11.01
C ALA A 42 20.19 -59.58 11.09
N GLY A 43 19.83 -58.61 11.93
CA GLY A 43 18.95 -58.70 13.08
C GLY A 43 18.56 -57.36 13.73
N ASN A 44 17.59 -57.55 14.62
CA ASN A 44 17.36 -56.90 15.91
C ASN A 44 17.21 -55.38 15.98
N ASN A 45 15.95 -54.91 15.90
CA ASN A 45 15.35 -54.04 16.94
C ASN A 45 13.81 -53.92 16.85
N THR A 46 13.10 -55.03 16.67
CA THR A 46 11.62 -55.08 16.71
C THR A 46 11.05 -56.19 17.61
N THR A 47 11.90 -56.81 18.43
CA THR A 47 11.54 -57.92 19.32
C THR A 47 11.05 -57.51 20.72
N ALA A 48 11.06 -56.22 21.07
CA ALA A 48 10.50 -55.75 22.34
C ALA A 48 8.96 -55.56 22.29
N ALA A 49 8.37 -55.29 21.11
CA ALA A 49 6.93 -55.09 20.97
C ALA A 49 6.14 -56.37 20.63
N LYS A 50 6.82 -57.47 20.25
CA LYS A 50 6.19 -58.75 19.89
C LYS A 50 6.25 -59.83 20.99
N GLN A 51 7.05 -59.64 22.04
CA GLN A 51 7.04 -60.51 23.23
C GLN A 51 6.00 -60.13 24.28
N ALA A 52 5.40 -58.94 24.20
CA ALA A 52 4.26 -58.55 25.04
C ALA A 52 2.91 -59.13 24.54
N ALA A 53 2.85 -59.61 23.29
CA ALA A 53 1.63 -60.13 22.67
C ALA A 53 1.57 -61.67 22.53
N ALA A 54 2.61 -62.40 22.99
CA ALA A 54 2.71 -63.86 22.84
C ALA A 54 2.93 -64.61 24.19
N ARG A 55 2.35 -64.09 25.27
CA ARG A 55 2.30 -64.77 26.59
C ARG A 55 0.90 -64.84 27.19
N SER A 56 -0.14 -64.84 26.35
CA SER A 56 -1.54 -64.90 26.75
C SER A 56 -2.27 -66.20 26.37
N THR A 57 -1.54 -67.29 26.14
CA THR A 57 -2.14 -68.60 25.80
C THR A 57 -1.36 -69.75 26.43
N THR A 58 -1.39 -69.85 27.75
CA THR A 58 -1.30 -71.15 28.44
C THR A 58 -2.11 -71.04 29.72
N GLY A 59 -3.16 -71.85 29.82
CA GLY A 59 -4.14 -71.79 30.90
C GLY A 59 -3.54 -72.28 32.21
N GLU A 60 -3.05 -71.34 33.01
CA GLU A 60 -2.84 -71.51 34.43
C GLU A 60 -3.71 -70.47 35.14
N LYS A 61 -4.64 -70.91 36.00
CA LYS A 61 -5.55 -70.01 36.72
C LYS A 61 -4.73 -69.17 37.71
N LEU A 62 -4.18 -68.05 37.24
CA LEU A 62 -3.59 -67.00 38.07
C LEU A 62 -4.60 -66.63 39.15
N THR A 63 -4.27 -66.95 40.39
CA THR A 63 -5.15 -66.70 41.52
C THR A 63 -5.21 -65.20 41.77
N MET A 64 -6.29 -64.70 42.39
CA MET A 64 -6.41 -63.27 42.75
C MET A 64 -5.18 -62.74 43.49
N ARG A 65 -4.48 -63.62 44.24
CA ARG A 65 -3.22 -63.31 44.92
C ARG A 65 -2.08 -62.94 43.97
N ASP A 66 -1.95 -63.58 42.82
CA ASP A 66 -0.86 -63.31 41.88
C ASP A 66 -1.06 -61.97 41.16
N ARG A 67 -2.32 -61.62 40.86
CA ARG A 67 -2.67 -60.28 40.34
C ARG A 67 -2.49 -59.20 41.38
N LEU A 68 -2.83 -59.49 42.65
CA LEU A 68 -2.60 -58.58 43.76
C LEU A 68 -1.10 -58.37 44.02
N ASN A 69 -0.29 -59.44 43.93
CA ASN A 69 1.17 -59.36 44.08
C ASN A 69 1.83 -58.60 42.92
N ALA A 70 1.44 -58.83 41.68
CA ALA A 70 1.95 -58.07 40.53
C ALA A 70 1.57 -56.58 40.61
N TRP A 71 0.37 -56.28 41.13
CA TRP A 71 -0.07 -54.91 41.40
C TRP A 71 0.70 -54.28 42.57
N LEU A 72 0.96 -55.02 43.66
CA LEU A 72 1.79 -54.58 44.78
C LEU A 72 3.26 -54.38 44.37
N ASP A 73 3.79 -55.20 43.47
CA ASP A 73 5.14 -55.05 42.93
C ASP A 73 5.28 -53.86 41.98
N SER A 74 4.17 -53.39 41.36
CA SER A 74 4.17 -52.13 40.60
C SER A 74 4.35 -50.87 41.47
N PHE A 75 4.20 -51.01 42.80
CA PHE A 75 4.48 -49.95 43.79
C PHE A 75 5.86 -50.05 44.43
N ARG A 76 6.66 -51.09 44.13
CA ARG A 76 8.05 -51.11 44.57
C ARG A 76 8.83 -50.07 43.74
N GLY A 77 9.30 -49.03 44.41
CA GLY A 77 10.21 -48.06 43.82
C GLY A 77 11.46 -48.73 43.23
N PRO A 78 12.19 -48.03 42.35
CA PRO A 78 13.37 -48.58 41.69
C PRO A 78 14.32 -49.15 42.73
N THR A 79 14.81 -50.37 42.50
CA THR A 79 15.73 -51.01 43.43
C THR A 79 17.04 -50.21 43.46
N GLN A 80 17.81 -50.34 44.54
CA GLN A 80 19.06 -49.60 44.68
C GLN A 80 20.02 -49.84 43.50
N GLU A 81 19.99 -51.04 42.89
CA GLU A 81 20.74 -51.37 41.68
C GLU A 81 20.23 -50.63 40.42
N ASP A 82 18.91 -50.39 40.30
CA ASP A 82 18.32 -49.60 39.20
C ASP A 82 18.69 -48.12 39.32
N ILE A 83 18.77 -47.61 40.55
CA ILE A 83 19.19 -46.24 40.84
C ILE A 83 20.70 -46.08 40.57
N GLU A 84 21.51 -47.05 40.99
CA GLU A 84 22.96 -47.05 40.75
C GLU A 84 23.29 -47.16 39.24
N ARG A 85 22.55 -47.98 38.48
CA ARG A 85 22.71 -48.07 37.01
C ARG A 85 22.24 -46.80 36.30
N ALA A 86 21.17 -46.16 36.76
CA ALA A 86 20.70 -44.88 36.23
C ALA A 86 21.67 -43.72 36.52
N ILE A 87 22.38 -43.76 37.66
CA ILE A 87 23.44 -42.82 38.04
C ILE A 87 24.74 -43.09 37.25
N ALA A 88 25.03 -44.35 36.92
CA ALA A 88 26.20 -44.71 36.11
C ALA A 88 26.04 -44.34 34.61
N GLU A 89 24.83 -44.44 34.05
CA GLU A 89 24.55 -44.15 32.63
C GLU A 89 24.17 -42.68 32.34
N THR A 90 24.05 -41.85 33.38
CA THR A 90 23.65 -40.43 33.23
C THR A 90 24.64 -39.58 32.42
N PRO A 91 25.98 -39.76 32.53
CA PRO A 91 26.94 -39.02 31.72
C PRO A 91 26.75 -39.29 30.22
N ASP A 92 26.62 -40.57 29.84
CA ASP A 92 26.52 -41.00 28.44
C ASP A 92 25.20 -40.56 27.79
N ARG A 93 24.09 -40.59 28.54
CA ARG A 93 22.78 -40.09 28.07
C ARG A 93 22.77 -38.58 27.87
N LEU A 94 23.46 -37.83 28.74
CA LEU A 94 23.60 -36.39 28.59
C LEU A 94 24.46 -36.05 27.36
N GLN A 95 25.55 -36.78 27.14
CA GLN A 95 26.42 -36.56 25.99
C GLN A 95 25.72 -36.89 24.67
N ALA A 96 25.05 -38.04 24.56
CA ALA A 96 24.28 -38.40 23.37
C ALA A 96 23.14 -37.40 23.07
N ARG A 97 22.49 -36.88 24.12
CA ARG A 97 21.45 -35.84 23.95
C ARG A 97 22.05 -34.52 23.49
N TRP A 98 23.25 -34.18 23.94
CA TRP A 98 23.95 -32.95 23.56
C TRP A 98 24.42 -33.01 22.10
N GLU A 99 24.99 -34.14 21.67
CA GLU A 99 25.39 -34.39 20.27
C GLU A 99 24.18 -34.33 19.33
N LYS A 100 23.06 -34.98 19.69
CA LYS A 100 21.82 -34.90 18.91
C LYS A 100 21.31 -33.47 18.75
N LEU A 101 21.39 -32.67 19.82
CA LEU A 101 20.96 -31.27 19.80
C LEU A 101 21.89 -30.41 18.92
N GLN A 102 23.18 -30.74 18.83
CA GLN A 102 24.09 -30.11 17.88
C GLN A 102 23.79 -30.50 16.43
N ASP A 103 23.47 -31.77 16.17
CA ASP A 103 23.07 -32.25 14.84
C ASP A 103 21.78 -31.60 14.35
N ASP A 104 20.77 -31.52 15.21
CA ASP A 104 19.50 -30.86 14.89
C ASP A 104 19.72 -29.37 14.58
N ARG A 105 20.64 -28.69 15.31
CA ARG A 105 21.04 -27.30 15.02
C ARG A 105 21.84 -27.15 13.71
N ARG A 106 22.63 -28.16 13.32
CA ARG A 106 23.32 -28.15 12.02
C ARG A 106 22.32 -28.26 10.89
N LYS A 107 21.40 -29.23 10.98
CA LYS A 107 20.33 -29.43 9.99
C LYS A 107 19.43 -28.20 9.86
N ALA A 108 19.03 -27.59 10.98
CA ALA A 108 18.23 -26.36 10.96
C ALA A 108 18.93 -25.22 10.21
N ARG A 109 20.25 -25.04 10.41
CA ARG A 109 21.02 -24.01 9.67
C ARG A 109 21.16 -24.32 8.19
N GLU A 110 21.30 -25.59 7.82
CA GLU A 110 21.33 -26.01 6.42
C GLU A 110 19.98 -25.81 5.73
N GLU A 111 18.88 -26.08 6.43
CA GLU A 111 17.51 -25.82 5.94
C GLU A 111 17.25 -24.32 5.78
N GLU A 112 17.64 -23.51 6.76
CA GLU A 112 17.56 -22.04 6.68
C GLU A 112 18.37 -21.49 5.50
N ALA A 113 19.60 -21.99 5.28
CA ALA A 113 20.43 -21.58 4.15
C ALA A 113 19.79 -21.95 2.80
N ARG A 114 19.17 -23.14 2.68
CA ARG A 114 18.43 -23.54 1.48
C ARG A 114 17.20 -22.66 1.24
N LEU A 115 16.45 -22.33 2.29
CA LEU A 115 15.29 -21.45 2.18
C LEU A 115 15.71 -20.04 1.76
N GLN A 116 16.84 -19.54 2.27
CA GLN A 116 17.40 -18.24 1.84
C GLN A 116 17.81 -18.26 0.37
N GLN A 117 18.45 -19.32 -0.10
CA GLN A 117 18.81 -19.47 -1.52
C GLN A 117 17.57 -19.49 -2.42
N LEU A 118 16.56 -20.30 -2.07
CA LEU A 118 15.30 -20.33 -2.82
C LEU A 118 14.59 -18.97 -2.82
N ALA A 119 14.66 -18.21 -1.72
CA ALA A 119 14.08 -16.88 -1.65
C ALA A 119 14.79 -15.89 -2.59
N LEU A 120 16.12 -15.95 -2.68
CA LEU A 120 16.90 -15.15 -3.62
C LEU A 120 16.59 -15.53 -5.07
N ASP A 121 16.56 -16.82 -5.39
CA ASP A 121 16.21 -17.30 -6.73
C ASP A 121 14.81 -16.85 -7.16
N ILE A 122 13.84 -16.86 -6.24
CA ILE A 122 12.48 -16.35 -6.49
C ILE A 122 12.49 -14.83 -6.71
N GLN A 123 13.32 -14.08 -6.00
CA GLN A 123 13.45 -12.63 -6.20
C GLN A 123 14.07 -12.32 -7.58
N GLU A 124 15.17 -12.98 -7.93
CA GLU A 124 15.82 -12.82 -9.25
C GLU A 124 14.87 -13.21 -10.40
N ALA A 125 14.10 -14.29 -10.23
CA ALA A 125 13.11 -14.71 -11.21
C ALA A 125 11.97 -13.69 -11.38
N LYS A 126 11.54 -13.03 -10.30
CA LYS A 126 10.52 -11.96 -10.35
C LYS A 126 11.05 -10.73 -11.08
N GLU A 127 12.27 -10.29 -10.76
CA GLU A 127 12.91 -9.16 -11.45
C GLU A 127 13.12 -9.45 -12.95
N ALA A 128 13.52 -10.67 -13.30
CA ALA A 128 13.63 -11.09 -14.69
C ALA A 128 12.28 -11.07 -15.42
N LEU A 129 11.20 -11.46 -14.76
CA LEU A 129 9.84 -11.42 -15.32
C LEU A 129 9.32 -9.99 -15.48
N GLU A 130 9.57 -9.11 -14.51
CA GLU A 130 9.21 -7.70 -14.57
C GLU A 130 9.93 -6.99 -15.71
N THR A 131 11.25 -7.18 -15.83
CA THR A 131 12.03 -6.62 -16.95
C THR A 131 11.58 -7.15 -18.30
N GLN A 132 11.12 -8.40 -18.39
CA GLN A 132 10.52 -8.93 -19.61
C GLN A 132 9.18 -8.24 -19.93
N ARG A 133 8.30 -8.06 -18.94
CA ARG A 133 7.02 -7.36 -19.10
C ARG A 133 7.22 -5.92 -19.54
N GLU A 134 8.21 -5.21 -18.99
CA GLU A 134 8.54 -3.85 -19.40
C GLU A 134 9.01 -3.78 -20.86
N ARG A 135 9.84 -4.73 -21.29
CA ARG A 135 10.31 -4.81 -22.69
C ARG A 135 9.16 -5.10 -23.65
N GLU A 136 8.23 -5.97 -23.27
CA GLU A 136 7.03 -6.27 -24.06
C GLU A 136 6.08 -5.08 -24.11
N ALA A 137 5.83 -4.41 -22.99
CA ALA A 137 4.99 -3.20 -22.92
C ALA A 137 5.59 -2.06 -23.75
N ALA A 138 6.91 -1.83 -23.67
CA ALA A 138 7.59 -0.83 -24.48
C ALA A 138 7.50 -1.13 -25.98
N ARG A 139 7.60 -2.42 -26.35
CA ARG A 139 7.41 -2.87 -27.74
C ARG A 139 5.98 -2.61 -28.22
N MET A 140 4.98 -2.93 -27.40
CA MET A 140 3.57 -2.70 -27.73
C MET A 140 3.26 -1.21 -27.86
N ALA A 141 3.74 -0.38 -26.94
CA ALA A 141 3.56 1.07 -27.00
C ALA A 141 4.22 1.69 -28.24
N ARG A 142 5.38 1.15 -28.67
CA ARG A 142 6.04 1.59 -29.91
C ARG A 142 5.19 1.25 -31.14
N LEU A 143 4.68 0.02 -31.22
CA LEU A 143 3.81 -0.40 -32.32
C LEU A 143 2.51 0.42 -32.36
N GLU A 144 1.91 0.71 -31.21
CA GLU A 144 0.71 1.53 -31.10
C GLU A 144 0.97 2.98 -31.58
N ARG A 145 2.11 3.59 -31.20
CA ARG A 145 2.51 4.91 -31.69
C ARG A 145 2.72 4.91 -33.21
N GLU A 146 3.37 3.88 -33.74
CA GLU A 146 3.57 3.73 -35.19
C GLU A 146 2.22 3.57 -35.93
N GLN A 147 1.30 2.77 -35.40
CA GLN A 147 -0.05 2.62 -35.95
C GLN A 147 -0.88 3.91 -35.88
N ALA A 148 -0.83 4.62 -34.75
CA ALA A 148 -1.51 5.90 -34.58
C ALA A 148 -0.97 6.98 -35.54
N ALA A 149 0.36 7.01 -35.74
CA ALA A 149 0.98 7.91 -36.69
C ALA A 149 0.56 7.60 -38.14
N LEU A 150 0.50 6.32 -38.51
CA LEU A 150 0.01 5.89 -39.83
C LEU A 150 -1.49 6.22 -40.02
N ALA A 151 -2.32 6.03 -38.98
CA ALA A 151 -3.73 6.38 -39.03
C ALA A 151 -3.94 7.89 -39.24
N ARG A 152 -3.18 8.73 -38.51
CA ARG A 152 -3.20 10.19 -38.70
C ARG A 152 -2.77 10.60 -40.11
N ARG A 153 -1.71 9.98 -40.67
CA ARG A 153 -1.28 10.25 -42.05
C ARG A 153 -2.38 9.93 -43.07
N ARG A 154 -3.03 8.76 -42.96
CA ARG A 154 -4.15 8.39 -43.85
C ARG A 154 -5.32 9.36 -43.73
N GLN A 155 -5.62 9.83 -42.51
CA GLN A 155 -6.66 10.83 -42.30
C GLN A 155 -6.28 12.16 -42.97
N GLN A 156 -5.04 12.63 -42.78
CA GLN A 156 -4.55 13.84 -43.42
C GLN A 156 -4.57 13.76 -44.94
N GLU A 157 -4.23 12.61 -45.54
CA GLU A 157 -4.31 12.36 -46.98
C GLU A 157 -5.76 12.52 -47.48
N ARG A 158 -6.73 11.85 -46.83
CA ARG A 158 -8.17 11.96 -47.16
C ARG A 158 -8.69 13.39 -47.06
N GLU A 159 -8.31 14.11 -46.01
CA GLU A 159 -8.69 15.51 -45.84
C GLU A 159 -8.06 16.40 -46.93
N THR A 160 -6.82 16.13 -47.34
CA THR A 160 -6.14 16.87 -48.41
C THR A 160 -6.83 16.65 -49.76
N GLU A 161 -7.22 15.41 -50.07
CA GLU A 161 -7.93 15.08 -51.30
C GLU A 161 -9.30 15.77 -51.39
N ALA A 162 -10.03 15.82 -50.28
CA ALA A 162 -11.30 16.53 -50.20
C ALA A 162 -11.12 18.05 -50.38
N LEU A 163 -10.10 18.65 -49.76
CA LEU A 163 -9.77 20.07 -49.93
C LEU A 163 -9.34 20.40 -51.36
N LEU A 164 -8.50 19.56 -51.99
CA LEU A 164 -8.11 19.69 -53.41
C LEU A 164 -9.32 19.62 -54.35
N THR A 165 -10.29 18.79 -54.01
CA THR A 165 -11.52 18.66 -54.80
C THR A 165 -12.44 19.88 -54.60
N ALA A 166 -12.60 20.35 -53.37
CA ALA A 166 -13.34 21.57 -53.07
C ALA A 166 -12.71 22.84 -53.68
N ALA A 167 -11.37 22.94 -53.67
CA ALA A 167 -10.63 24.05 -54.26
C ALA A 167 -10.82 24.12 -55.79
N ARG A 168 -10.79 22.95 -56.47
CA ARG A 168 -11.10 22.85 -57.90
C ARG A 168 -12.52 23.30 -58.25
N GLU A 169 -13.49 22.97 -57.40
CA GLU A 169 -14.89 23.41 -57.61
C GLU A 169 -15.10 24.90 -57.35
N LEU A 170 -14.30 25.48 -56.46
CA LEU A 170 -14.33 26.91 -56.13
C LEU A 170 -13.41 27.76 -57.03
N GLU A 171 -12.81 27.16 -58.07
CA GLU A 171 -11.85 27.80 -58.99
C GLU A 171 -10.73 28.55 -58.24
N SER A 172 -10.20 27.93 -57.17
CA SER A 172 -9.18 28.51 -56.31
C SER A 172 -7.92 27.64 -56.29
N ASP A 173 -6.75 28.27 -56.48
CA ASP A 173 -5.45 27.59 -56.47
C ASP A 173 -4.78 27.53 -55.08
N ASP A 174 -5.33 28.22 -54.08
CA ASP A 174 -4.70 28.39 -52.77
C ASP A 174 -5.25 27.39 -51.74
N ILE A 175 -4.44 26.42 -51.32
CA ILE A 175 -4.78 25.47 -50.25
C ILE A 175 -3.81 25.68 -49.08
N PRO A 176 -4.33 25.83 -47.85
CA PRO A 176 -3.49 25.98 -46.67
C PRO A 176 -2.58 24.78 -46.43
N ALA A 177 -1.35 25.05 -46.00
CA ALA A 177 -0.38 24.02 -45.62
C ALA A 177 -0.92 23.09 -44.52
N VAL A 178 -0.48 21.83 -44.52
CA VAL A 178 -0.96 20.78 -43.61
C VAL A 178 -0.76 21.16 -42.15
N GLU A 179 0.30 21.91 -41.86
CA GLU A 179 0.68 22.34 -40.52
C GLU A 179 -0.19 23.50 -39.99
N ASN A 180 -0.78 24.30 -40.88
CA ASN A 180 -1.51 25.52 -40.53
C ASN A 180 -3.04 25.35 -40.55
N ARG A 181 -3.53 24.15 -40.91
CA ARG A 181 -4.97 23.88 -41.04
C ARG A 181 -5.49 23.04 -39.86
N PRO A 182 -6.64 23.40 -39.28
CA PRO A 182 -7.32 22.53 -38.32
C PRO A 182 -7.90 21.28 -39.02
N MET A 183 -7.94 20.15 -38.32
CA MET A 183 -8.49 18.89 -38.87
C MET A 183 -9.98 19.05 -39.20
N LEU A 184 -10.40 18.59 -40.39
CA LEU A 184 -11.80 18.63 -40.82
C LEU A 184 -12.67 17.65 -40.03
N GLN A 185 -12.08 16.52 -39.62
CA GLN A 185 -12.72 15.46 -38.86
C GLN A 185 -12.22 15.46 -37.41
N ARG A 186 -13.13 15.51 -36.44
CA ARG A 186 -12.78 15.51 -35.01
C ARG A 186 -12.43 14.09 -34.53
N GLU A 187 -11.61 14.00 -33.48
CA GLU A 187 -11.27 12.71 -32.86
C GLU A 187 -12.56 11.99 -32.39
N GLY A 188 -12.79 10.78 -32.94
CA GLY A 188 -13.98 9.96 -32.63
C GLY A 188 -15.18 10.13 -33.58
N GLU A 189 -15.12 11.09 -34.51
CA GLU A 189 -16.13 11.25 -35.57
C GLU A 189 -15.67 10.47 -36.81
N TYR A 190 -16.52 9.62 -37.41
CA TYR A 190 -16.23 8.94 -38.68
C TYR A 190 -17.09 9.55 -39.79
N LEU A 191 -16.51 10.46 -40.59
CA LEU A 191 -17.19 11.09 -41.73
C LEU A 191 -17.00 10.24 -42.99
N SER A 192 -18.06 10.13 -43.78
CA SER A 192 -17.98 9.62 -45.15
C SER A 192 -17.24 10.63 -46.05
N ASP A 193 -16.69 10.17 -47.17
CA ASP A 193 -15.92 11.04 -48.07
C ASP A 193 -16.77 12.21 -48.62
N GLU A 194 -18.08 11.99 -48.82
CA GLU A 194 -19.03 13.02 -49.28
C GLU A 194 -19.29 14.10 -48.21
N GLU A 195 -19.45 13.69 -46.94
CA GLU A 195 -19.63 14.64 -45.82
C GLU A 195 -18.34 15.42 -45.55
N LEU A 196 -17.19 14.77 -45.71
CA LEU A 196 -15.87 15.39 -45.57
C LEU A 196 -15.67 16.46 -46.66
N LEU A 197 -16.05 16.16 -47.90
CA LEU A 197 -16.08 17.12 -49.01
C LEU A 197 -17.02 18.30 -48.73
N GLN A 198 -18.23 18.05 -48.22
CA GLN A 198 -19.18 19.11 -47.89
C GLN A 198 -18.63 20.05 -46.81
N ARG A 199 -17.99 19.50 -45.78
CA ARG A 199 -17.36 20.28 -44.71
C ARG A 199 -16.12 21.03 -45.22
N ALA A 200 -15.35 20.45 -46.14
CA ALA A 200 -14.27 21.14 -46.82
C ALA A 200 -14.78 22.37 -47.59
N ARG A 201 -15.87 22.26 -48.35
CA ARG A 201 -16.50 23.40 -49.07
C ARG A 201 -16.90 24.55 -48.15
N GLN A 202 -17.42 24.24 -46.96
CA GLN A 202 -17.89 25.24 -46.01
C GLN A 202 -16.73 26.01 -45.37
N ASN A 203 -15.66 25.31 -44.99
CA ASN A 203 -14.57 25.88 -44.19
C ASN A 203 -13.42 26.47 -45.02
N LEU A 204 -13.20 25.98 -46.24
CA LEU A 204 -12.08 26.40 -47.10
C LEU A 204 -11.99 27.93 -47.30
N PRO A 205 -13.08 28.68 -47.59
CA PRO A 205 -12.99 30.13 -47.82
C PRO A 205 -12.57 30.93 -46.58
N GLU A 206 -13.00 30.48 -45.40
CA GLU A 206 -12.60 31.10 -44.13
C GLU A 206 -11.12 30.85 -43.84
N TRP A 207 -10.64 29.64 -44.10
CA TRP A 207 -9.24 29.28 -43.88
C TRP A 207 -8.31 30.04 -44.82
N GLN A 208 -8.66 30.18 -46.10
CA GLN A 208 -7.94 31.02 -47.06
C GLN A 208 -7.91 32.50 -46.64
N ARG A 209 -8.97 32.99 -45.98
CA ARG A 209 -9.00 34.34 -45.42
C ARG A 209 -8.03 34.48 -44.26
N LEU A 210 -8.02 33.52 -43.34
CA LEU A 210 -7.12 33.50 -42.18
C LEU A 210 -5.65 33.38 -42.59
N GLU A 211 -5.33 32.50 -43.55
CA GLU A 211 -3.97 32.35 -44.06
C GLU A 211 -3.46 33.63 -44.73
N ARG A 212 -4.30 34.34 -45.50
CA ARG A 212 -3.96 35.67 -46.03
C ARG A 212 -3.70 36.69 -44.93
N ILE A 213 -4.37 36.61 -43.79
CA ILE A 213 -4.13 37.49 -42.64
C ILE A 213 -2.80 37.13 -41.98
N VAL A 214 -2.52 35.85 -41.75
CA VAL A 214 -1.28 35.37 -41.15
C VAL A 214 -0.07 35.68 -42.02
N THR A 215 -0.16 35.46 -43.33
CA THR A 215 0.91 35.79 -44.28
C THR A 215 1.17 37.30 -44.33
N LYS A 216 0.12 38.12 -44.28
CA LYS A 216 0.27 39.58 -44.15
C LYS A 216 0.90 39.98 -42.82
N ALA A 217 0.50 39.35 -41.71
CA ALA A 217 1.07 39.62 -40.39
C ALA A 217 2.57 39.26 -40.35
N ARG A 218 2.97 38.09 -40.85
CA ARG A 218 4.38 37.69 -40.98
C ARG A 218 5.18 38.62 -41.89
N ALA A 219 4.58 39.10 -42.98
CA ALA A 219 5.23 40.07 -43.87
C ALA A 219 5.43 41.43 -43.20
N ILE A 220 4.51 41.83 -42.31
CA ILE A 220 4.62 43.05 -41.49
C ILE A 220 5.70 42.86 -40.42
N GLU A 221 5.69 41.72 -39.72
CA GLU A 221 6.68 41.35 -38.71
C GLU A 221 8.09 41.30 -39.27
N ALA A 222 8.29 40.69 -40.45
CA ALA A 222 9.58 40.65 -41.15
C ALA A 222 10.05 42.03 -41.66
N GLN A 223 9.15 42.99 -41.84
CA GLN A 223 9.47 44.37 -42.24
C GLN A 223 9.60 45.33 -41.05
N THR A 224 9.18 44.90 -39.86
CA THR A 224 9.30 45.68 -38.63
C THR A 224 10.64 45.33 -38.00
N PRO A 225 11.58 46.28 -37.85
CA PRO A 225 12.81 45.99 -37.10
C PRO A 225 12.42 45.55 -35.69
N PRO A 226 13.12 44.57 -35.09
CA PRO A 226 12.82 44.14 -33.73
C PRO A 226 12.84 45.37 -32.83
N SER A 227 11.78 45.56 -32.04
CA SER A 227 11.81 46.57 -30.98
C SER A 227 13.09 46.33 -30.17
N PRO A 228 13.85 47.39 -29.83
CA PRO A 228 14.89 47.23 -28.82
C PRO A 228 14.23 46.60 -27.59
N PRO A 229 14.91 45.65 -26.91
CA PRO A 229 14.36 45.07 -25.70
C PRO A 229 14.03 46.24 -24.76
N ASP A 230 12.77 46.36 -24.38
CA ASP A 230 12.40 47.25 -23.29
C ASP A 230 13.10 46.70 -22.05
N GLU A 231 14.25 47.30 -21.69
CA GLU A 231 14.96 47.02 -20.44
C GLU A 231 14.04 47.19 -19.21
N THR A 232 12.90 47.88 -19.37
CA THR A 232 11.88 48.05 -18.33
C THR A 232 10.91 46.88 -18.18
N LEU A 233 10.90 45.89 -19.08
CA LEU A 233 10.13 44.65 -18.93
C LEU A 233 11.02 43.45 -18.59
N ALA A 234 12.34 43.56 -18.77
CA ALA A 234 13.28 42.53 -18.36
C ALA A 234 13.41 42.42 -16.83
N GLU A 235 13.15 43.49 -16.07
CA GLU A 235 13.09 43.42 -14.61
C GLU A 235 11.77 42.82 -14.08
N ASP A 236 10.72 42.73 -14.90
CA ASP A 236 9.42 42.12 -14.49
C ASP A 236 9.20 40.71 -15.09
N ALA A 237 9.99 40.30 -16.09
CA ALA A 237 9.86 38.98 -16.74
C ALA A 237 10.63 37.85 -16.02
N ASP A 238 11.63 38.20 -15.20
CA ASP A 238 12.34 37.23 -14.35
C ASP A 238 11.49 36.73 -13.17
N ASP A 239 10.32 37.36 -12.92
CA ASP A 239 9.40 37.07 -11.83
C ASP A 239 7.96 36.78 -12.31
N GLU A 240 7.75 36.15 -13.48
CA GLU A 240 6.51 35.36 -13.67
C GLU A 240 6.58 34.12 -12.76
N GLU A 241 6.48 34.35 -11.45
CA GLU A 241 6.40 33.33 -10.42
C GLU A 241 5.23 32.42 -10.77
N VAL A 242 5.54 31.20 -11.24
CA VAL A 242 4.54 30.20 -11.57
C VAL A 242 3.82 29.86 -10.27
N ILE A 243 2.69 30.54 -10.01
CA ILE A 243 1.90 30.36 -8.79
C ILE A 243 1.36 28.94 -8.79
N LEU A 244 2.06 28.04 -8.09
CA LEU A 244 1.59 26.69 -7.88
C LEU A 244 0.27 26.74 -7.09
N PRO A 245 -0.69 25.85 -7.37
CA PRO A 245 -1.96 25.80 -6.62
C PRO A 245 -1.78 25.35 -5.16
N PHE A 246 -0.55 25.18 -4.69
CA PHE A 246 -0.15 24.78 -3.35
C PHE A 246 1.16 25.47 -2.95
N PRO A 247 1.42 25.65 -1.63
CA PRO A 247 2.67 26.23 -1.16
C PRO A 247 3.86 25.39 -1.60
N GLU A 248 4.97 26.06 -1.94
CA GLU A 248 6.20 25.38 -2.30
C GLU A 248 6.74 24.54 -1.12
N PRO A 249 7.36 23.38 -1.39
CA PRO A 249 8.02 22.61 -0.35
C PRO A 249 9.18 23.41 0.23
N VAL A 250 9.18 23.62 1.56
CA VAL A 250 10.32 24.23 2.26
C VAL A 250 11.52 23.30 2.12
N THR A 251 12.50 23.61 1.27
CA THR A 251 13.65 22.74 0.98
C THR A 251 14.70 22.76 2.09
N ASP A 252 14.89 23.91 2.73
CA ASP A 252 15.92 24.09 3.76
C ASP A 252 15.44 23.59 5.12
N ASP A 253 16.22 22.70 5.72
CA ASP A 253 16.00 22.26 7.09
C ASP A 253 16.65 23.22 8.08
N PRO A 254 15.92 23.68 9.11
CA PRO A 254 16.53 24.46 10.17
C PRO A 254 17.57 23.62 10.93
N GLU A 255 18.42 24.30 11.69
CA GLU A 255 19.43 23.64 12.49
C GLU A 255 18.80 22.65 13.50
N PRO A 256 19.45 21.49 13.73
CA PRO A 256 19.04 20.51 14.74
C PRO A 256 18.84 21.11 16.13
N GLU A 257 17.64 20.95 16.70
CA GLU A 257 17.34 21.38 18.07
C GLU A 257 17.25 20.18 19.03
N HIS A 258 17.51 20.38 20.32
CA HIS A 258 17.35 19.33 21.33
C HIS A 258 15.91 18.78 21.41
N LEU A 259 14.92 19.64 21.14
CA LEU A 259 13.51 19.25 21.11
C LEU A 259 13.19 18.25 20.00
N ASP A 260 13.98 18.18 18.92
CA ASP A 260 13.79 17.20 17.83
C ASP A 260 14.07 15.76 18.28
N GLY A 261 15.06 15.59 19.16
CA GLY A 261 15.37 14.29 19.76
C GLY A 261 14.26 13.88 20.72
N PHE A 262 13.81 14.79 21.57
CA PHE A 262 12.74 14.54 22.54
C PHE A 262 11.41 14.20 21.85
N ARG A 263 11.07 14.90 20.75
CA ARG A 263 9.91 14.60 19.91
C ARG A 263 9.92 13.16 19.40
N ARG A 264 11.06 12.70 18.88
CA ARG A 264 11.21 11.35 18.31
C ARG A 264 11.14 10.24 19.33
N VAL A 265 11.77 10.45 20.48
CA VAL A 265 11.65 9.52 21.62
C VAL A 265 10.19 9.46 22.09
N THR A 266 9.53 10.62 22.24
CA THR A 266 8.12 10.67 22.66
C THR A 266 7.21 9.96 21.67
N LEU A 267 7.37 10.21 20.37
CA LEU A 267 6.60 9.52 19.33
C LEU A 267 6.82 8.00 19.38
N SER A 268 8.07 7.55 19.60
CA SER A 268 8.39 6.14 19.70
C SER A 268 7.75 5.49 20.93
N ILE A 269 7.79 6.16 22.08
CA ILE A 269 7.12 5.71 23.31
C ILE A 269 5.60 5.67 23.11
N SER A 270 5.01 6.70 22.50
CA SER A 270 3.58 6.72 22.16
C SER A 270 3.19 5.56 21.27
N TRP A 271 4.02 5.21 20.28
CA TRP A 271 3.79 4.06 19.43
C TRP A 271 3.84 2.74 20.21
N VAL A 272 4.87 2.54 21.05
CA VAL A 272 4.98 1.34 21.89
C VAL A 272 3.75 1.21 22.80
N LEU A 273 3.34 2.29 23.46
CA LEU A 273 2.15 2.29 24.31
C LEU A 273 0.87 2.01 23.51
N PHE A 274 0.75 2.56 22.30
CA PHE A 274 -0.38 2.33 21.41
C PHE A 274 -0.54 0.86 21.01
N VAL A 275 0.58 0.17 20.77
CA VAL A 275 0.58 -1.26 20.52
C VAL A 275 0.30 -2.05 21.78
N VAL A 276 1.05 -1.81 22.86
CA VAL A 276 0.94 -2.59 24.10
C VAL A 276 -0.45 -2.47 24.70
N VAL A 277 -0.95 -1.24 24.93
CA VAL A 277 -2.29 -1.02 25.47
C VAL A 277 -3.34 -1.64 24.55
N GLY A 278 -3.18 -1.49 23.24
CA GLY A 278 -4.06 -2.11 22.25
C GLY A 278 -4.10 -3.64 22.35
N LEU A 279 -2.96 -4.31 22.48
CA LEU A 279 -2.88 -5.77 22.63
C LEU A 279 -3.61 -6.26 23.89
N PHE A 280 -3.45 -5.56 25.02
CA PHE A 280 -4.12 -5.90 26.27
C PHE A 280 -5.63 -5.64 26.20
N ALA A 281 -6.02 -4.49 25.69
CA ALA A 281 -7.42 -4.09 25.66
C ALA A 281 -8.25 -4.74 24.54
N LEU A 282 -7.60 -5.29 23.51
CA LEU A 282 -8.30 -6.15 22.55
C LEU A 282 -8.41 -7.61 23.03
N GLY A 283 -7.91 -7.93 24.23
CA GLY A 283 -7.97 -9.27 24.82
C GLY A 283 -7.05 -10.29 24.14
N TRP A 284 -6.06 -9.85 23.36
CA TRP A 284 -5.07 -10.75 22.76
C TRP A 284 -3.95 -11.11 23.73
N LEU A 285 -3.66 -10.22 24.68
CA LEU A 285 -2.73 -10.45 25.77
C LEU A 285 -3.36 -10.07 27.10
N GLY A 286 -2.99 -10.80 28.16
CA GLY A 286 -3.43 -10.48 29.53
C GLY A 286 -4.84 -10.99 29.88
N PRO A 287 -5.37 -10.55 31.03
CA PRO A 287 -6.60 -11.10 31.62
C PRO A 287 -7.89 -10.38 31.19
N TRP A 288 -7.80 -9.31 30.40
CA TRP A 288 -8.96 -8.50 30.04
C TRP A 288 -9.77 -9.14 28.91
N PRO A 289 -11.11 -9.05 28.95
CA PRO A 289 -11.96 -9.49 27.85
C PRO A 289 -11.69 -8.63 26.60
N SER A 290 -12.16 -9.10 25.44
CA SER A 290 -12.15 -8.29 24.23
C SER A 290 -12.99 -7.02 24.44
N ILE A 291 -12.63 -5.93 23.77
CA ILE A 291 -13.44 -4.69 23.76
C ILE A 291 -14.90 -4.96 23.36
N LEU A 292 -15.14 -5.97 22.52
CA LEU A 292 -16.50 -6.36 22.09
C LEU A 292 -17.33 -6.97 23.21
N ASP A 293 -16.70 -7.59 24.20
CA ASP A 293 -17.36 -8.24 25.33
C ASP A 293 -17.41 -7.33 26.58
N ALA A 294 -16.76 -6.17 26.51
CA ALA A 294 -16.75 -5.20 27.60
C ALA A 294 -18.17 -4.70 27.92
N HIS A 295 -18.41 -4.47 29.22
CA HIS A 295 -19.68 -3.96 29.75
C HIS A 295 -20.94 -4.71 29.25
N GLY A 296 -20.85 -6.05 29.14
CA GLY A 296 -21.98 -6.88 28.74
C GLY A 296 -22.30 -6.82 27.25
N GLY A 297 -21.32 -6.44 26.42
CA GLY A 297 -21.49 -6.35 24.96
C GLY A 297 -21.86 -4.95 24.46
N LEU A 298 -21.62 -3.89 25.25
CA LEU A 298 -21.98 -2.52 24.90
C LEU A 298 -21.35 -2.05 23.57
N TYR A 299 -20.18 -2.59 23.22
CA TYR A 299 -19.45 -2.25 21.99
C TYR A 299 -19.72 -3.22 20.83
N GLN A 300 -20.73 -4.09 20.94
CA GLN A 300 -21.12 -4.99 19.85
C GLN A 300 -21.85 -4.23 18.73
N GLY A 301 -21.81 -4.82 17.54
CA GLY A 301 -22.49 -4.26 16.36
C GLY A 301 -24.00 -4.11 16.54
N SER A 302 -24.63 -4.79 17.50
CA SER A 302 -26.07 -4.72 17.77
C SER A 302 -26.48 -3.60 18.73
N THR A 303 -25.56 -2.83 19.32
CA THR A 303 -25.93 -1.84 20.35
C THR A 303 -26.53 -0.56 19.76
N SER A 304 -25.95 -0.03 18.69
CA SER A 304 -26.42 1.20 18.05
C SER A 304 -26.39 1.12 16.53
N LEU A 305 -27.07 2.04 15.85
CA LEU A 305 -27.06 2.17 14.39
C LEU A 305 -25.69 2.54 13.81
N MET A 306 -24.82 3.16 14.60
CA MET A 306 -23.44 3.47 14.24
C MET A 306 -22.43 2.41 14.73
N SER A 307 -22.87 1.37 15.43
CA SER A 307 -21.95 0.35 15.96
C SER A 307 -21.28 -0.45 14.84
N MET A 308 -19.98 -0.68 14.96
CA MET A 308 -19.19 -1.39 13.96
C MET A 308 -19.36 -2.91 14.06
N ALA A 309 -19.19 -3.61 12.94
CA ALA A 309 -19.11 -5.07 12.92
C ALA A 309 -17.87 -5.58 13.69
N ALA A 310 -17.94 -6.79 14.24
CA ALA A 310 -16.87 -7.36 15.09
C ALA A 310 -15.47 -7.38 14.43
N TRP A 311 -15.41 -7.54 13.11
CA TRP A 311 -14.14 -7.58 12.37
C TRP A 311 -13.39 -6.23 12.35
N HIS A 312 -14.03 -5.12 12.74
CA HIS A 312 -13.39 -3.80 12.80
C HIS A 312 -12.14 -3.79 13.71
N VAL A 313 -12.06 -4.71 14.67
CA VAL A 313 -10.91 -4.90 15.56
C VAL A 313 -9.59 -5.12 14.78
N VAL A 314 -9.67 -5.62 13.54
CA VAL A 314 -8.51 -5.80 12.65
C VAL A 314 -7.89 -4.46 12.23
N ALA A 315 -8.60 -3.33 12.34
CA ALA A 315 -8.05 -2.00 12.07
C ALA A 315 -6.82 -1.69 12.93
N TRP A 316 -6.82 -2.13 14.19
CA TRP A 316 -5.81 -1.75 15.16
C TRP A 316 -4.41 -2.26 14.77
N PRO A 317 -4.18 -3.57 14.47
CA PRO A 317 -2.92 -4.04 13.91
C PRO A 317 -2.47 -3.31 12.66
N LEU A 318 -3.40 -3.02 11.75
CA LEU A 318 -3.07 -2.33 10.50
C LEU A 318 -2.55 -0.92 10.81
N LEU A 319 -3.21 -0.20 11.72
CA LEU A 319 -2.77 1.10 12.19
C LEU A 319 -1.45 1.03 12.95
N TRP A 320 -1.22 0.01 13.78
CA TRP A 320 0.06 -0.19 14.46
C TRP A 320 1.21 -0.34 13.47
N GLY A 321 1.03 -1.15 12.42
CA GLY A 321 2.03 -1.35 11.37
C GLY A 321 2.27 -0.08 10.56
N VAL A 322 1.20 0.60 10.13
CA VAL A 322 1.29 1.84 9.37
C VAL A 322 1.95 2.97 10.20
N MET A 323 1.61 3.08 11.48
CA MET A 323 2.23 4.06 12.39
C MET A 323 3.66 3.69 12.79
N LEU A 324 4.03 2.39 12.77
CA LEU A 324 5.42 1.96 12.95
C LEU A 324 6.28 2.50 11.81
N VAL A 325 5.81 2.36 10.56
CA VAL A 325 6.53 2.88 9.38
C VAL A 325 6.77 4.38 9.52
N TYR A 326 5.76 5.16 9.93
CA TYR A 326 5.93 6.60 10.21
C TYR A 326 6.96 6.87 11.31
N THR A 327 6.89 6.11 12.40
CA THR A 327 7.79 6.27 13.56
C THR A 327 9.23 5.95 13.18
N LEU A 328 9.46 4.87 12.42
CA LEU A 328 10.79 4.51 11.92
C LEU A 328 11.32 5.55 10.93
N TYR A 329 10.46 6.08 10.06
CA TYR A 329 10.86 7.09 9.10
C TYR A 329 11.39 8.37 9.77
N GLN A 330 10.84 8.76 10.91
CA GLN A 330 11.32 9.90 11.70
C GLN A 330 12.78 9.74 12.18
N TRP A 331 13.26 8.51 12.38
CA TRP A 331 14.64 8.26 12.77
C TRP A 331 15.65 8.41 11.62
N THR A 332 15.19 8.61 10.38
CA THR A 332 16.06 8.87 9.24
C THR A 332 16.80 10.21 9.41
N PRO A 333 18.10 10.33 9.07
CA PRO A 333 18.86 11.57 9.23
C PRO A 333 18.23 12.79 8.53
N SER A 334 17.64 12.58 7.35
CA SER A 334 16.96 13.63 6.58
C SER A 334 15.67 14.15 7.22
N GLN A 335 15.19 13.49 8.28
CA GLN A 335 13.97 13.85 9.00
C GLN A 335 14.26 14.45 10.37
N TYR A 336 15.54 14.72 10.66
CA TYR A 336 15.98 15.14 11.99
C TYR A 336 15.31 16.46 12.40
N SER A 337 15.54 17.50 11.61
CA SER A 337 15.03 18.86 11.84
C SER A 337 13.92 19.25 10.86
N ALA A 338 13.36 18.29 10.11
CA ALA A 338 12.31 18.55 9.13
C ALA A 338 11.10 19.30 9.74
N MET A 339 10.81 20.49 9.22
CA MET A 339 9.74 21.37 9.71
C MET A 339 8.36 20.71 9.69
N ARG A 340 8.07 19.95 8.62
CA ARG A 340 6.84 19.17 8.48
C ARG A 340 6.64 18.19 9.64
N ASN A 341 7.71 17.53 10.09
CA ASN A 341 7.67 16.61 11.23
C ASN A 341 7.62 17.32 12.58
N ARG A 342 8.32 18.47 12.73
CA ARG A 342 8.20 19.34 13.91
C ARG A 342 6.75 19.77 14.13
N ALA A 343 6.07 20.16 13.05
CA ALA A 343 4.70 20.64 13.10
C ALA A 343 3.66 19.54 13.35
N THR A 344 3.93 18.27 13.03
CA THR A 344 2.92 17.21 13.03
C THR A 344 3.11 16.16 14.11
N ALA A 345 4.36 15.78 14.43
CA ALA A 345 4.62 14.60 15.26
C ALA A 345 4.09 14.74 16.69
N TRP A 346 4.05 15.96 17.26
CA TRP A 346 3.47 16.18 18.58
C TRP A 346 1.97 15.87 18.62
N TYR A 347 1.22 16.29 17.59
CA TYR A 347 -0.20 16.00 17.48
C TYR A 347 -0.44 14.50 17.31
N VAL A 348 0.35 13.85 16.45
CA VAL A 348 0.23 12.41 16.18
C VAL A 348 0.59 11.59 17.42
N ALA A 349 1.69 11.91 18.12
CA ALA A 349 2.10 11.20 19.33
C ALA A 349 1.05 11.29 20.44
N ASN A 350 0.46 12.48 20.65
CA ASN A 350 -0.62 12.66 21.62
C ASN A 350 -1.93 11.99 21.17
N ALA A 351 -2.24 12.01 19.88
CA ALA A 351 -3.41 11.32 19.34
C ALA A 351 -3.32 9.79 19.53
N MET A 352 -2.13 9.19 19.38
CA MET A 352 -1.91 7.77 19.66
C MET A 352 -2.12 7.45 21.14
N LEU A 353 -1.62 8.30 22.05
CA LEU A 353 -1.85 8.15 23.49
C LEU A 353 -3.34 8.30 23.84
N LEU A 354 -4.03 9.28 23.26
CA LEU A 354 -5.47 9.47 23.47
C LEU A 354 -6.31 8.33 22.87
N ALA A 355 -5.92 7.79 21.73
CA ALA A 355 -6.56 6.59 21.16
C ALA A 355 -6.36 5.37 22.08
N SER A 356 -5.14 5.19 22.61
CA SER A 356 -4.85 4.17 23.62
C SER A 356 -5.69 4.38 24.88
N GLY A 357 -5.78 5.62 25.36
CA GLY A 357 -6.57 6.00 26.52
C GLY A 357 -8.06 5.78 26.31
N THR A 358 -8.57 6.01 25.10
CA THR A 358 -9.96 5.71 24.73
C THR A 358 -10.26 4.23 24.91
N ILE A 359 -9.46 3.36 24.29
CA ILE A 359 -9.61 1.90 24.39
C ILE A 359 -9.41 1.42 25.84
N LEU A 360 -8.52 2.06 26.60
CA LEU A 360 -8.33 1.72 28.01
C LEU A 360 -9.56 2.09 28.85
N LEU A 361 -10.10 3.28 28.62
CA LEU A 361 -11.29 3.79 29.32
C LEU A 361 -12.52 2.93 29.05
N THR A 362 -12.67 2.34 27.85
CA THR A 362 -13.78 1.42 27.55
C THR A 362 -13.78 0.13 28.38
N HIS A 363 -12.67 -0.20 29.07
CA HIS A 363 -12.62 -1.33 30.01
C HIS A 363 -12.90 -0.96 31.44
N PHE A 364 -12.60 0.29 31.82
CA PHE A 364 -12.69 0.73 33.21
C PHE A 364 -14.01 1.45 33.54
N GLN A 365 -14.72 1.94 32.54
CA GLN A 365 -15.97 2.68 32.73
C GLN A 365 -16.88 2.63 31.50
N ASP A 366 -18.17 2.81 31.74
CA ASP A 366 -19.27 2.85 30.76
C ASP A 366 -19.99 4.22 30.71
N TYR A 367 -19.46 5.22 31.42
CA TYR A 367 -20.04 6.56 31.54
C TYR A 367 -19.65 7.52 30.40
N GLY A 368 -19.06 7.04 29.30
CA GLY A 368 -18.80 7.87 28.12
C GLY A 368 -17.57 8.80 28.22
N LEU A 369 -16.69 8.63 29.20
CA LEU A 369 -15.45 9.44 29.29
C LEU A 369 -14.53 9.25 28.08
N GLU A 370 -14.61 8.10 27.43
CA GLU A 370 -13.89 7.75 26.21
C GLU A 370 -14.26 8.67 25.02
N ILE A 371 -15.43 9.35 25.06
CA ILE A 371 -15.81 10.36 24.08
C ILE A 371 -14.81 11.51 24.09
N ILE A 372 -14.41 11.96 25.27
CA ILE A 372 -13.51 13.12 25.41
C ILE A 372 -12.15 12.78 24.80
N THR A 373 -11.62 11.59 25.08
CA THR A 373 -10.32 11.17 24.55
C THR A 373 -10.36 10.90 23.05
N SER A 374 -11.41 10.25 22.54
CA SER A 374 -11.55 9.96 21.11
C SER A 374 -11.75 11.23 20.27
N CYS A 375 -12.64 12.14 20.69
CA CYS A 375 -12.83 13.43 20.04
C CYS A 375 -11.57 14.32 20.12
N SER A 376 -10.86 14.30 21.26
CA SER A 376 -9.59 15.02 21.38
C SER A 376 -8.53 14.46 20.43
N ALA A 377 -8.46 13.13 20.26
CA ALA A 377 -7.55 12.51 19.29
C ALA A 377 -7.88 12.97 17.85
N VAL A 378 -9.16 13.00 17.47
CA VAL A 378 -9.59 13.51 16.16
C VAL A 378 -9.21 14.98 15.98
N ALA A 379 -9.39 15.83 17.00
CA ALA A 379 -9.02 17.24 16.91
C ALA A 379 -7.51 17.45 16.70
N LEU A 380 -6.67 16.65 17.37
CA LEU A 380 -5.21 16.69 17.14
C LEU A 380 -4.85 16.17 15.75
N LEU A 381 -5.48 15.09 15.27
CA LEU A 381 -5.24 14.55 13.94
C LEU A 381 -5.70 15.49 12.83
N TYR A 382 -6.83 16.18 13.02
CA TYR A 382 -7.29 17.25 12.14
C TYR A 382 -6.23 18.36 12.04
N ARG A 383 -5.66 18.79 13.17
CA ARG A 383 -4.55 19.75 13.17
C ARG A 383 -3.31 19.22 12.48
N ALA A 384 -2.98 17.94 12.68
CA ALA A 384 -1.85 17.31 11.99
C ALA A 384 -2.05 17.34 10.47
N VAL A 385 -3.23 16.98 9.96
CA VAL A 385 -3.54 17.04 8.52
C VAL A 385 -3.50 18.47 7.98
N ASN A 386 -4.01 19.45 8.72
CA ASN A 386 -3.90 20.85 8.32
C ASN A 386 -2.44 21.30 8.25
N ASN A 387 -1.60 20.91 9.20
CA ASN A 387 -0.17 21.22 9.15
C ASN A 387 0.53 20.53 7.97
N LEU A 388 0.11 19.33 7.58
CA LEU A 388 0.62 18.70 6.35
C LEU A 388 0.21 19.48 5.08
N ASN A 389 -0.86 20.28 5.12
CA ASN A 389 -1.27 21.13 3.99
C ASN A 389 -0.50 22.45 3.95
N VAL A 390 -0.01 22.93 5.10
CA VAL A 390 0.84 24.12 5.19
C VAL A 390 2.27 23.78 4.75
N TYR A 391 2.82 22.66 5.25
CA TYR A 391 4.18 22.23 4.95
C TYR A 391 4.17 21.13 3.89
N THR A 392 4.27 21.49 2.61
CA THR A 392 4.23 20.57 1.45
C THR A 392 5.41 19.59 1.40
N GLU A 393 5.20 18.43 0.78
CA GLU A 393 6.17 17.33 0.75
C GLU A 393 7.32 17.64 -0.20
N ARG A 394 8.53 17.22 0.17
CA ARG A 394 9.71 17.38 -0.69
C ARG A 394 9.84 16.23 -1.67
N THR A 395 9.43 15.03 -1.26
CA THR A 395 9.65 13.79 -2.03
C THR A 395 8.45 12.86 -2.01
N SER A 396 8.33 12.00 -3.03
CA SER A 396 7.29 10.96 -3.06
C SER A 396 7.41 9.97 -1.90
N LYS A 397 8.62 9.74 -1.38
CA LYS A 397 8.87 8.91 -0.19
C LYS A 397 8.27 9.55 1.05
N GLU A 398 8.50 10.84 1.27
CA GLU A 398 7.92 11.58 2.38
C GLU A 398 6.39 11.60 2.30
N ARG A 399 5.83 11.82 1.11
CA ARG A 399 4.38 11.72 0.87
C ARG A 399 3.83 10.36 1.31
N PHE A 400 4.46 9.26 0.91
CA PHE A 400 3.98 7.93 1.27
C PHE A 400 4.17 7.62 2.76
N LEU A 401 5.34 7.92 3.33
CA LEU A 401 5.73 7.51 4.68
C LEU A 401 5.16 8.43 5.78
N VAL A 402 4.69 9.64 5.44
CA VAL A 402 4.08 10.59 6.38
C VAL A 402 2.58 10.72 6.15
N ASP A 403 2.12 10.89 4.91
CA ASP A 403 0.71 11.18 4.65
C ASP A 403 -0.19 9.97 4.69
N VAL A 404 0.32 8.81 4.27
CA VAL A 404 -0.47 7.58 4.34
C VAL A 404 -0.75 7.22 5.79
N PRO A 405 0.25 7.20 6.70
CA PRO A 405 0.00 6.91 8.10
C PRO A 405 -0.89 7.91 8.81
N ILE A 406 -0.56 9.20 8.73
CA ILE A 406 -1.33 10.24 9.42
C ILE A 406 -2.76 10.30 8.85
N GLY A 407 -2.91 10.20 7.53
CA GLY A 407 -4.22 10.23 6.89
C GLY A 407 -5.06 9.01 7.24
N ALA A 408 -4.53 7.79 7.11
CA ALA A 408 -5.26 6.57 7.46
C ALA A 408 -5.70 6.56 8.93
N PHE A 409 -4.82 7.00 9.83
CA PHE A 409 -5.13 7.12 11.25
C PHE A 409 -6.21 8.17 11.52
N THR A 410 -6.16 9.32 10.83
CA THR A 410 -7.19 10.37 10.92
C THR A 410 -8.56 9.86 10.45
N GLY A 411 -8.61 9.21 9.28
CA GLY A 411 -9.85 8.68 8.72
C GLY A 411 -10.50 7.63 9.61
N TRP A 412 -9.69 6.72 10.17
CA TRP A 412 -10.16 5.73 11.14
C TRP A 412 -10.70 6.38 12.42
N MET A 413 -9.92 7.30 13.01
CA MET A 413 -10.32 7.92 14.28
C MET A 413 -11.59 8.76 14.14
N LEU A 414 -11.82 9.37 12.97
CA LEU A 414 -13.02 10.17 12.68
C LEU A 414 -14.31 9.34 12.78
N ILE A 415 -14.31 8.12 12.22
CA ILE A 415 -15.46 7.23 12.34
C ILE A 415 -15.51 6.55 13.71
N PHE A 416 -14.36 6.14 14.26
CA PHE A 416 -14.27 5.51 15.58
C PHE A 416 -14.80 6.41 16.70
N SER A 417 -14.47 7.71 16.70
CA SER A 417 -15.02 8.67 17.68
C SER A 417 -16.53 8.81 17.56
N ALA A 418 -17.08 8.83 16.34
CA ALA A 418 -18.53 8.90 16.16
C ALA A 418 -19.22 7.64 16.68
N THR A 419 -18.65 6.46 16.43
CA THR A 419 -19.19 5.22 17.01
C THR A 419 -19.15 5.22 18.53
N THR A 420 -18.07 5.77 19.10
CA THR A 420 -17.91 5.94 20.55
C THR A 420 -18.99 6.84 21.14
N VAL A 421 -19.29 7.96 20.47
CA VAL A 421 -20.40 8.86 20.87
C VAL A 421 -21.74 8.13 20.86
N PHE A 422 -22.01 7.34 19.82
CA PHE A 422 -23.26 6.59 19.73
C PHE A 422 -23.36 5.46 20.75
N THR A 423 -22.25 4.80 21.08
CA THR A 423 -22.21 3.81 22.15
C THR A 423 -22.55 4.45 23.50
N ALA A 424 -21.98 5.61 23.81
CA ALA A 424 -22.33 6.35 25.02
C ALA A 424 -23.79 6.85 25.00
N MET A 425 -24.29 7.33 23.85
CA MET A 425 -25.71 7.69 23.71
C MET A 425 -26.64 6.50 23.99
N ALA A 426 -26.28 5.31 23.54
CA ALA A 426 -27.02 4.08 23.81
C ALA A 426 -26.94 3.71 25.30
N ALA A 427 -25.76 3.81 25.93
CA ALA A 427 -25.59 3.56 27.36
C ALA A 427 -26.46 4.49 28.23
N TRP A 428 -26.62 5.75 27.83
CA TRP A 428 -27.46 6.74 28.53
C TRP A 428 -28.93 6.72 28.11
N ASN A 429 -29.30 5.87 27.16
CA ASN A 429 -30.63 5.83 26.56
C ASN A 429 -31.14 7.21 26.06
N LEU A 430 -30.24 7.97 25.42
CA LEU A 430 -30.49 9.38 25.06
C LEU A 430 -31.55 9.56 23.96
N SER A 431 -31.72 8.55 23.08
CA SER A 431 -32.73 8.57 22.01
C SER A 431 -34.15 8.60 22.58
N ASP A 432 -34.38 7.82 23.63
CA ASP A 432 -35.67 7.75 24.32
C ASP A 432 -35.95 9.04 25.10
N LEU A 433 -34.90 9.67 25.64
CA LEU A 433 -35.01 10.93 26.38
C LEU A 433 -35.43 12.11 25.51
N LEU A 434 -34.96 12.16 24.26
CA LEU A 434 -35.21 13.27 23.33
C LEU A 434 -36.41 13.04 22.40
N PHE A 435 -37.07 11.88 22.51
CA PHE A 435 -38.20 11.47 21.64
C PHE A 435 -37.89 11.52 20.14
N ILE A 436 -36.61 11.44 19.76
CA ILE A 436 -36.16 11.44 18.37
C ILE A 436 -35.67 10.03 18.03
N PRO A 437 -36.18 9.41 16.94
CA PRO A 437 -35.73 8.10 16.51
C PRO A 437 -34.22 8.04 16.28
N GLU A 438 -33.56 6.98 16.74
CA GLU A 438 -32.11 6.78 16.62
C GLU A 438 -31.60 6.91 15.17
N ILE A 439 -32.42 6.48 14.20
CA ILE A 439 -32.12 6.60 12.77
C ILE A 439 -31.86 8.04 12.33
N VAL A 440 -32.56 9.03 12.90
CA VAL A 440 -32.38 10.44 12.56
C VAL A 440 -31.01 10.92 13.01
N TRP A 441 -30.61 10.58 14.24
CA TRP A 441 -29.28 10.87 14.76
C TRP A 441 -28.20 10.21 13.92
N ALA A 442 -28.37 8.93 13.58
CA ALA A 442 -27.42 8.18 12.77
C ALA A 442 -27.22 8.81 11.37
N ILE A 443 -28.31 9.26 10.73
CA ILE A 443 -28.24 9.98 9.45
C ILE A 443 -27.49 11.31 9.61
N ILE A 444 -27.86 12.13 10.59
CA ILE A 444 -27.23 13.43 10.83
C ILE A 444 -25.73 13.26 11.09
N ALA A 445 -25.36 12.33 11.96
CA ALA A 445 -23.97 12.03 12.26
C ALA A 445 -23.21 11.57 11.01
N THR A 446 -23.78 10.66 10.22
CA THR A 446 -23.18 10.19 8.96
C THR A 446 -22.96 11.36 7.99
N LEU A 447 -23.94 12.25 7.83
CA LEU A 447 -23.79 13.43 6.98
C LEU A 447 -22.70 14.39 7.48
N ILE A 448 -22.63 14.64 8.79
CA ILE A 448 -21.56 15.46 9.41
C ILE A 448 -20.20 14.83 9.13
N LEU A 449 -20.06 13.52 9.32
CA LEU A 449 -18.82 12.80 9.04
C LEU A 449 -18.41 12.88 7.56
N LEU A 450 -19.36 12.75 6.64
CA LEU A 450 -19.11 12.91 5.21
C LEU A 450 -18.66 14.34 4.87
N VAL A 451 -19.24 15.36 5.50
CA VAL A 451 -18.79 16.75 5.33
C VAL A 451 -17.37 16.94 5.87
N LEU A 452 -17.07 16.45 7.07
CA LEU A 452 -15.71 16.51 7.66
C LEU A 452 -14.69 15.75 6.81
N LEU A 453 -15.06 14.57 6.31
CA LEU A 453 -14.23 13.79 5.41
C LEU A 453 -13.95 14.54 4.12
N SER A 454 -14.98 15.15 3.52
CA SER A 454 -14.86 15.96 2.30
C SER A 454 -13.92 17.15 2.52
N GLN A 455 -14.05 17.85 3.65
CA GLN A 455 -13.13 18.93 4.01
C GLN A 455 -11.68 18.41 4.10
N LEU A 456 -11.45 17.31 4.80
CA LEU A 456 -10.10 16.76 4.97
C LEU A 456 -9.51 16.18 3.67
N SER A 457 -10.33 15.57 2.82
CA SER A 457 -9.86 14.90 1.61
C SER A 457 -9.63 15.88 0.45
N LEU A 458 -10.48 16.91 0.33
CA LEU A 458 -10.41 17.89 -0.75
C LEU A 458 -9.45 19.05 -0.46
N THR A 459 -9.04 19.24 0.80
CA THR A 459 -8.02 20.25 1.13
C THR A 459 -6.64 19.80 0.65
N GLY A 460 -5.96 20.65 -0.12
CA GLY A 460 -4.63 20.38 -0.68
C GLY A 460 -4.66 19.43 -1.88
N ARG A 461 -3.82 18.38 -1.85
CA ARG A 461 -3.50 17.47 -2.97
C ARG A 461 -4.47 16.30 -3.22
N GLY A 462 -5.63 16.25 -2.56
CA GLY A 462 -6.54 15.10 -2.64
C GLY A 462 -6.03 13.92 -1.81
N ARG A 463 -6.21 13.98 -0.48
CA ARG A 463 -5.63 12.99 0.46
C ARG A 463 -6.46 11.71 0.54
N GLN A 464 -6.18 10.78 -0.38
CA GLN A 464 -6.82 9.47 -0.41
C GLN A 464 -6.60 8.65 0.87
N SER A 465 -5.49 8.85 1.59
CA SER A 465 -5.21 8.10 2.82
C SER A 465 -6.27 8.30 3.91
N VAL A 466 -6.78 9.53 4.06
CA VAL A 466 -7.90 9.84 4.97
C VAL A 466 -9.15 9.11 4.54
N VAL A 467 -9.44 9.12 3.24
CA VAL A 467 -10.63 8.44 2.69
C VAL A 467 -10.52 6.93 2.88
N LEU A 468 -9.36 6.31 2.65
CA LEU A 468 -9.15 4.88 2.86
C LEU A 468 -9.37 4.46 4.31
N GLY A 469 -8.80 5.21 5.28
CA GLY A 469 -9.01 4.94 6.70
C GLY A 469 -10.48 5.04 7.11
N PHE A 470 -11.17 6.07 6.60
CA PHE A 470 -12.60 6.26 6.84
C PHE A 470 -13.45 5.18 6.17
N THR A 471 -13.15 4.80 4.93
CA THR A 471 -13.83 3.74 4.18
C THR A 471 -13.77 2.42 4.93
N PHE A 472 -12.63 2.08 5.54
CA PHE A 472 -12.49 0.86 6.33
C PHE A 472 -13.42 0.84 7.54
N GLY A 473 -13.51 1.94 8.31
CA GLY A 473 -14.45 1.98 9.44
C GLY A 473 -15.91 2.10 9.01
N MET A 474 -16.19 2.85 7.94
CA MET A 474 -17.55 2.96 7.39
C MET A 474 -18.04 1.61 6.83
N SER A 475 -17.16 0.81 6.21
CA SER A 475 -17.54 -0.53 5.77
C SER A 475 -17.83 -1.47 6.95
N ALA A 476 -17.22 -1.26 8.13
CA ALA A 476 -17.59 -1.97 9.35
C ALA A 476 -18.98 -1.56 9.88
N VAL A 477 -19.34 -0.28 9.80
CA VAL A 477 -20.70 0.20 10.12
C VAL A 477 -21.71 -0.35 9.11
N VAL A 478 -21.43 -0.25 7.81
CA VAL A 478 -22.30 -0.80 6.76
C VAL A 478 -22.44 -2.32 6.90
N GLY A 479 -21.36 -3.03 7.20
CA GLY A 479 -21.37 -4.47 7.41
C GLY A 479 -22.28 -4.89 8.55
N SER A 480 -22.29 -4.16 9.68
CA SER A 480 -23.20 -4.45 10.78
C SER A 480 -24.67 -4.16 10.42
N ARG A 481 -24.94 -3.19 9.52
CA ARG A 481 -26.30 -2.86 9.05
C ARG A 481 -26.81 -3.82 7.97
N LEU A 482 -25.94 -4.46 7.23
CA LEU A 482 -26.31 -5.41 6.17
C LEU A 482 -26.45 -6.84 6.68
N PHE A 483 -25.55 -7.26 7.57
CA PHE A 483 -25.44 -8.65 8.01
C PHE A 483 -25.70 -8.86 9.51
N GLY A 484 -25.85 -7.77 10.27
CA GLY A 484 -26.13 -7.82 11.72
C GLY A 484 -27.61 -7.77 12.05
N GLU A 485 -27.91 -7.78 13.35
CA GLU A 485 -29.28 -7.84 13.89
C GLU A 485 -30.05 -6.52 13.66
N ASN A 486 -29.37 -5.37 13.76
CA ASN A 486 -29.98 -4.05 13.60
C ASN A 486 -29.85 -3.53 12.16
N THR A 487 -30.65 -4.11 11.25
CA THR A 487 -30.61 -3.78 9.82
C THR A 487 -31.17 -2.38 9.51
N SER A 488 -30.50 -1.65 8.61
CA SER A 488 -30.98 -0.34 8.13
C SER A 488 -30.46 -0.03 6.72
N PHE A 489 -31.27 -0.34 5.71
CA PHE A 489 -30.92 -0.11 4.29
C PHE A 489 -30.77 1.37 3.94
N LEU A 490 -31.56 2.25 4.57
CA LEU A 490 -31.49 3.68 4.32
C LEU A 490 -30.14 4.25 4.74
N LEU A 491 -29.65 3.88 5.93
CA LEU A 491 -28.36 4.32 6.43
C LEU A 491 -27.22 3.80 5.54
N VAL A 492 -27.30 2.54 5.12
CA VAL A 492 -26.34 1.94 4.18
C VAL A 492 -26.31 2.70 2.85
N GLY A 493 -27.48 3.01 2.30
CA GLY A 493 -27.59 3.76 1.04
C GLY A 493 -26.93 5.13 1.13
N ILE A 494 -27.18 5.89 2.20
CA ILE A 494 -26.56 7.22 2.43
C ILE A 494 -25.05 7.08 2.62
N ALA A 495 -24.60 6.14 3.44
CA ALA A 495 -23.18 5.92 3.71
C ALA A 495 -22.40 5.55 2.44
N LEU A 496 -22.90 4.58 1.66
CA LEU A 496 -22.24 4.13 0.44
C LEU A 496 -22.26 5.19 -0.67
N LEU A 497 -23.42 5.83 -0.89
CA LEU A 497 -23.52 6.89 -1.91
C LEU A 497 -22.63 8.09 -1.55
N GLY A 498 -22.67 8.53 -0.28
CA GLY A 498 -21.83 9.63 0.20
C GLY A 498 -20.34 9.32 0.08
N LEU A 499 -19.94 8.10 0.45
CA LEU A 499 -18.55 7.67 0.32
C LEU A 499 -18.10 7.58 -1.14
N PHE A 500 -18.96 7.07 -2.03
CA PHE A 500 -18.71 7.03 -3.46
C PHE A 500 -18.51 8.43 -4.06
N VAL A 501 -19.38 9.39 -3.72
CA VAL A 501 -19.27 10.78 -4.17
C VAL A 501 -17.96 11.40 -3.69
N ILE A 502 -17.57 11.21 -2.43
CA ILE A 502 -16.32 11.75 -1.89
C ILE A 502 -15.10 11.09 -2.52
N LEU A 503 -15.11 9.78 -2.74
CA LEU A 503 -14.04 9.08 -3.44
C LEU A 503 -13.86 9.63 -4.86
N ALA A 504 -14.95 9.78 -5.61
CA ALA A 504 -14.92 10.34 -6.96
C ALA A 504 -14.44 11.81 -6.95
N ALA A 505 -14.89 12.62 -6.00
CA ALA A 505 -14.46 14.01 -5.86
C ALA A 505 -12.97 14.12 -5.50
N THR A 506 -12.49 13.24 -4.61
CA THR A 506 -11.09 13.19 -4.19
C THR A 506 -10.18 12.76 -5.35
N GLU A 507 -10.62 11.78 -6.16
CA GLU A 507 -9.90 11.35 -7.36
C GLU A 507 -9.84 12.45 -8.42
N ASN A 508 -10.97 13.09 -8.70
CA ASN A 508 -11.05 14.21 -9.64
C ASN A 508 -10.13 15.36 -9.18
N ARG A 509 -10.11 15.69 -7.89
CA ARG A 509 -9.21 16.70 -7.33
C ARG A 509 -7.75 16.33 -7.54
N ARG A 510 -7.38 15.07 -7.29
CA ARG A 510 -6.01 14.56 -7.50
C ARG A 510 -5.61 14.64 -8.98
N TYR A 511 -6.50 14.25 -9.87
CA TYR A 511 -6.29 14.32 -11.32
C TYR A 511 -6.02 15.77 -11.76
N GLN A 512 -6.87 16.71 -11.36
CA GLN A 512 -6.70 18.14 -11.69
C GLN A 512 -5.34 18.69 -11.25
N ILE A 513 -4.88 18.30 -10.05
CA ILE A 513 -3.59 18.75 -9.53
C ILE A 513 -2.43 18.15 -10.31
N SER A 514 -2.49 16.85 -10.64
CA SER A 514 -1.43 16.22 -11.44
C SER A 514 -1.31 16.84 -12.85
N VAL A 515 -2.42 17.26 -13.44
CA VAL A 515 -2.43 17.97 -14.72
C VAL A 515 -1.87 19.38 -14.57
N ALA A 516 -2.21 20.09 -13.50
CA ALA A 516 -1.66 21.41 -13.21
C ALA A 516 -0.13 21.37 -12.97
N GLU A 517 0.35 20.39 -12.20
CA GLU A 517 1.79 20.16 -11.99
C GLU A 517 2.52 19.90 -13.31
N LYS A 518 1.94 19.07 -14.18
CA LYS A 518 2.54 18.78 -15.48
C LYS A 518 2.64 20.03 -16.35
N ARG A 519 1.59 20.85 -16.39
CA ARG A 519 1.59 22.13 -17.13
C ARG A 519 2.61 23.12 -16.59
N ALA A 520 2.75 23.20 -15.26
CA ALA A 520 3.76 24.06 -14.63
C ALA A 520 5.19 23.62 -15.00
N MET A 521 5.48 22.31 -14.99
CA MET A 521 6.78 21.79 -15.41
C MET A 521 7.06 22.04 -16.90
N GLU A 522 6.05 21.90 -17.76
CA GLU A 522 6.17 22.21 -19.19
C GLU A 522 6.49 23.69 -19.42
N HIS A 523 5.92 24.61 -18.61
CA HIS A 523 6.21 26.04 -18.67
C HIS A 523 7.63 26.37 -18.21
N LEU A 524 8.09 25.80 -17.10
CA LEU A 524 9.45 26.01 -16.59
C LEU A 524 10.52 25.49 -17.56
N ALA A 525 10.28 24.32 -18.19
CA ALA A 525 11.18 23.79 -19.20
C ALA A 525 11.25 24.66 -20.48
N TYR A 526 10.14 25.34 -20.81
CA TYR A 526 10.10 26.28 -21.92
C TYR A 526 10.95 27.54 -21.62
N ILE A 527 10.81 28.12 -20.43
CA ILE A 527 11.60 29.29 -19.99
C ILE A 527 13.11 28.98 -20.03
N ASP A 528 13.55 27.87 -19.44
CA ASP A 528 14.98 27.46 -19.44
C ASP A 528 15.51 27.23 -20.87
N SER A 529 14.65 26.77 -21.80
CA SER A 529 15.04 26.61 -23.19
C SER A 529 15.17 27.93 -23.96
N ASP A 530 14.33 28.93 -23.66
CA ASP A 530 14.38 30.27 -24.26
C ASP A 530 15.56 31.08 -23.72
N GLU A 531 15.88 30.98 -22.43
CA GLU A 531 17.09 31.58 -21.84
C GLU A 531 18.36 31.03 -22.48
N ASN A 532 18.46 29.70 -22.63
CA ASN A 532 19.61 29.06 -23.26
C ASN A 532 19.74 29.36 -24.77
N TYR A 533 18.63 29.72 -25.44
CA TYR A 533 18.62 30.13 -26.84
C TYR A 533 19.04 31.60 -27.01
N ASN A 534 18.66 32.49 -26.09
CA ASN A 534 19.06 33.91 -26.12
C ASN A 534 20.51 34.14 -25.65
N ALA A 535 21.12 33.19 -24.95
CA ALA A 535 22.51 33.25 -24.50
C ALA A 535 23.56 32.79 -25.55
N GLN A 536 23.13 32.28 -26.71
CA GLN A 536 23.98 31.85 -27.83
C GLN A 536 23.95 32.86 -28.97
#